data_AF-A0A645HQJ7-F1
#
_entry.id   AF-A0A645HQJ7-F1
#
_cell.length_a   1.000
_cell.length_b   1.000
_cell.length_c   1.000
_cell.angle_alpha   90.00
_cell.angle_beta   90.00
_cell.angle_gamma   90.00
#
_symmetry.space_group_name_H-M   'P 1'
#
loop_
_entity.id
_entity.type
_entity.pdbx_description
1 polymer ?
#
loop_
_entity_poly.entity_id
_entity_poly.type
_entity_poly.pdbx_seq_one_letter_code
_entity_poly.pdbx_strand_id
1 'polypeptide(L)' 'MIHQGVSVEACKSCCDIYGVADKLAKLGVTVRYMGEPLTNYIKNGEKILTL' A
#
# COMPACT_ATOMS: atom_id res chain seq x y z
N MET A 1 -5.76 -12.53 4.38
CA MET A 1 -5.18 -11.25 4.85
C MET A 1 -6.23 -10.15 4.90
N ILE A 2 -6.73 -9.64 3.77
CA ILE A 2 -7.73 -8.54 3.79
C ILE A 2 -9.00 -8.93 4.58
N HIS A 3 -9.55 -10.12 4.33
CA HIS A 3 -10.69 -10.66 5.08
C HIS A 3 -10.38 -11.06 6.54
N GLN A 4 -9.12 -10.98 6.97
CA GLN A 4 -8.68 -11.25 8.34
C GLN A 4 -8.43 -9.95 9.12
N GLY A 5 -8.86 -8.79 8.58
CA GLY A 5 -8.67 -7.49 9.21
C GLY A 5 -7.32 -6.82 8.94
N VAL A 6 -6.50 -7.38 8.04
CA VAL A 6 -5.22 -6.77 7.65
C VAL A 6 -5.45 -5.73 6.56
N SER A 7 -5.06 -4.47 6.82
CA SER A 7 -5.03 -3.42 5.80
C SER A 7 -3.88 -3.65 4.83
N VAL A 8 -4.19 -3.72 3.53
CA VAL A 8 -3.19 -3.89 2.47
C VAL A 8 -3.22 -2.67 1.56
N GLU A 9 -2.05 -2.08 1.35
CA GLU A 9 -1.87 -0.86 0.56
C GLU A 9 -0.83 -1.08 -0.53
N ALA A 10 -1.02 -0.46 -1.69
CA ALA A 10 -0.09 -0.57 -2.81
C ALA A 10 0.28 0.82 -3.35
N CYS A 11 1.55 0.99 -3.71
CA CYS A 11 2.05 2.22 -4.31
C CYS A 11 1.44 2.43 -5.70
N LYS A 12 0.63 3.49 -5.84
CA LYS A 12 -0.04 3.84 -7.08
C LYS A 12 0.93 4.04 -8.25
N SER A 13 2.07 4.71 -8.03
CA SER A 13 3.09 4.89 -9.07
C SER A 13 3.56 3.55 -9.66
N CYS A 14 3.87 2.57 -8.80
CA CYS A 14 4.22 1.22 -9.25
C CYS A 14 3.06 0.52 -9.95
N CYS A 15 1.84 0.66 -9.41
CA CYS A 15 0.65 0.05 -10.02
C CYS A 15 0.34 0.61 -11.41
N ASP A 16 0.56 1.91 -11.62
CA ASP A 16 0.36 2.59 -12.89
C ASP A 16 1.42 2.12 -13.90
N ILE A 17 2.70 2.00 -13.49
CA ILE A 17 3.80 1.45 -14.31
C ILE A 17 3.48 0.03 -14.78
N TYR A 18 2.93 -0.80 -13.91
CA TYR A 18 2.60 -2.20 -14.24
C TYR A 18 1.19 -2.38 -14.81
N GLY A 19 0.37 -1.32 -14.90
CA GLY A 19 -1.01 -1.41 -15.40
C GLY A 19 -1.94 -2.29 -14.55
N VAL A 20 -1.72 -2.36 -13.24
CA VAL A 20 -2.46 -3.25 -12.31
C VAL A 20 -3.32 -2.52 -11.28
N ALA A 21 -3.36 -1.19 -11.29
CA ALA A 21 -4.07 -0.38 -10.30
C ALA A 21 -5.53 -0.83 -10.09
N ASP A 22 -6.31 -0.92 -11.19
CA ASP A 22 -7.72 -1.32 -11.12
C ASP A 22 -7.92 -2.76 -10.64
N LYS A 23 -7.00 -3.67 -11.01
CA LYS A 23 -7.06 -5.07 -10.59
C LYS A 23 -6.87 -5.19 -9.08
N LEU A 24 -5.89 -4.47 -8.53
CA LEU A 24 -5.62 -4.46 -7.10
C LEU A 24 -6.74 -3.79 -6.30
N ALA A 25 -7.28 -2.68 -6.79
CA ALA A 25 -8.42 -2.01 -6.16
C ALA A 25 -9.65 -2.92 -6.06
N LYS A 26 -9.94 -3.70 -7.12
CA LYS A 26 -11.04 -4.70 -7.13
C LYS A 26 -10.85 -5.83 -6.13
N LEU A 27 -9.60 -6.14 -5.74
CA LEU A 27 -9.29 -7.13 -4.71
C LEU A 27 -9.39 -6.56 -3.28
N GLY A 28 -9.76 -5.28 -3.12
CA GLY A 28 -9.86 -4.61 -1.82
C GLY A 28 -8.54 -4.03 -1.32
N VAL A 29 -7.53 -3.90 -2.18
CA VAL A 29 -6.27 -3.22 -1.84
C VAL A 29 -6.45 -1.71 -1.98
N THR A 30 -5.97 -0.95 -0.99
CA THR A 30 -5.93 0.51 -1.09
C THR A 30 -4.77 0.94 -1.99
N VAL A 31 -5.09 1.43 -3.20
CA VAL A 31 -4.08 1.90 -4.15
C VAL A 31 -3.92 3.42 -4.03
N ARG A 32 -2.80 3.89 -3.49
CA ARG A 32 -2.50 5.33 -3.31
C ARG A 32 -1.01 5.63 -3.44
N TYR A 33 -0.65 6.90 -3.58
CA TYR A 33 0.76 7.29 -3.57
C TYR A 33 1.35 7.09 -2.16
N MET A 34 2.37 6.24 -2.05
CA MET A 34 2.90 5.78 -0.76
C MET A 34 4.06 6.62 -0.20
N GLY A 35 4.54 7.63 -0.93
CA GLY A 35 5.67 8.45 -0.49
C GLY A 35 5.42 9.14 0.86
N GLU A 36 4.34 9.90 0.97
CA GLU A 36 3.96 10.56 2.23
C GLU A 36 3.52 9.57 3.31
N PRO A 37 2.62 8.59 3.06
CA PRO A 37 2.24 7.60 4.06
C PRO A 37 3.43 6.87 4.70
N LEU A 38 4.35 6.33 3.88
CA LEU A 38 5.51 5.61 4.39
C LEU A 38 6.45 6.53 5.18
N THR A 39 6.64 7.78 4.70
CA THR A 39 7.42 8.79 5.43
C THR A 39 6.80 9.07 6.81
N ASN A 40 5.48 9.15 6.89
CA ASN A 40 4.78 9.37 8.15
C ASN A 40 4.91 8.16 9.08
N TYR A 41 4.78 6.92 8.57
CA TYR A 41 4.98 5.71 9.37
C TYR A 41 6.38 5.66 10.01
N ILE A 42 7.40 6.01 9.22
CA ILE A 42 8.79 6.11 9.71
C ILE A 42 8.92 7.20 10.78
N LYS A 43 8.42 8.41 10.51
CA LYS A 43 8.52 9.55 11.45
C LYS A 43 7.75 9.31 12.75
N ASN A 44 6.66 8.56 12.69
CA ASN A 44 5.87 8.18 13.86
C ASN A 44 6.54 7.06 14.68
N GLY A 45 7.68 6.52 14.23
CA GLY A 45 8.38 5.45 14.92
C GLY A 45 7.64 4.12 14.88
N GLU A 46 6.85 3.88 13.83
CA GLU A 46 6.17 2.60 13.65
C GLU A 46 7.19 1.47 13.43
N LYS A 47 6.82 0.26 13.86
CA LYS A 47 7.68 -0.93 13.69
C LYS A 47 7.58 -1.42 12.26
N ILE A 48 8.64 -1.24 11.49
CA ILE A 48 8.70 -1.62 10.08
C ILE A 48 9.56 -2.86 9.92
N LEU A 49 9.03 -3.88 9.25
CA LEU A 49 9.76 -5.04 8.76
C LEU A 49 9.84 -4.96 7.24
N THR A 50 11.05 -4.98 6.70
CA THR A 50 11.31 -4.90 5.25
C THR A 50 11.84 -6.25 4.75
N LEU A 51 11.24 -6.79 3.69
CA LEU A 51 11.54 -8.10 3.09
C LEU A 51 11.94 -7.95 1.63
#